data_AF-A0A143YRV9-F1
#
_entry.id   AF-A0A143YRV9-F1
#
_cell.length_a   1.000
_cell.length_b   1.000
_cell.length_c   1.000
_cell.angle_alpha   90.00
_cell.angle_beta   90.00
_cell.angle_gamma   90.00
#
_symmetry.space_group_name_H-M   'P 1'
#
loop_
_entity.id
_entity.type
_entity.pdbx_description
1 polymer ?
#
loop_
_entity_poly.entity_id
_entity_poly.type
_entity_poly.pdbx_seq_one_letter_code
_entity_poly.pdbx_strand_id
1 'polypeptide(L)' 'MFKHYTMNQVILPIDLAVKLPRNDIAFSVNEVVESIPGEAFEAFVRQTGCPAYHPRMMMKIILCSYTQSVFSGRKIE' A
#
# COMPACT_ATOMS: atom_id res chain seq x y z
N MET A 1 -14.13 -10.15 -0.54
CA MET A 1 -13.69 -9.42 -1.75
C MET A 1 -12.90 -8.18 -1.34
N PHE A 2 -11.81 -7.85 -2.03
CA PHE A 2 -11.00 -6.67 -1.70
C PHE A 2 -11.65 -5.36 -2.20
N LYS A 3 -11.31 -4.24 -1.56
CA LYS A 3 -11.65 -2.91 -2.05
C LYS A 3 -10.85 -2.62 -3.33
N HIS A 4 -11.49 -2.01 -4.32
CA HIS A 4 -10.79 -1.54 -5.51
C HIS A 4 -9.67 -0.57 -5.10
N TYR A 5 -8.46 -0.86 -5.55
CA TYR A 5 -7.27 -0.09 -5.26
C TYR A 5 -6.66 0.41 -6.56
N THR A 6 -6.40 1.71 -6.62
CA THR A 6 -5.64 2.37 -7.68
C THR A 6 -4.87 3.52 -7.04
N MET A 7 -3.68 3.82 -7.56
CA MET A 7 -2.95 5.03 -7.16
C MET A 7 -3.47 6.28 -7.87
N ASN A 8 -4.18 6.11 -8.99
CA ASN A 8 -4.75 7.22 -9.75
C ASN A 8 -6.10 7.67 -9.15
N GLN A 9 -6.09 8.08 -7.88
CA GLN A 9 -7.30 8.54 -7.20
C GLN A 9 -7.59 10.01 -7.55
N VAL A 10 -8.70 10.23 -8.24
CA VAL A 10 -9.19 11.56 -8.66
C VAL A 10 -9.76 12.40 -7.49
N ILE A 11 -9.87 11.80 -6.30
CA ILE A 11 -10.43 12.45 -5.10
C ILE A 11 -9.51 13.56 -4.59
N LEU A 12 -8.20 13.41 -4.76
CA LEU A 12 -7.23 14.43 -4.38
C LEU A 12 -6.99 15.38 -5.55
N PRO A 13 -6.98 16.71 -5.33
CA PRO A 13 -6.76 17.69 -6.38
C PRO A 13 -5.32 17.70 -6.92
N ILE A 14 -4.40 17.00 -6.26
CA ILE A 14 -2.99 16.88 -6.64
C ILE A 14 -2.48 15.48 -6.34
N ASP A 15 -1.63 14.96 -7.23
CA ASP A 15 -0.88 13.74 -6.99
C ASP A 15 0.21 13.98 -5.94
N LEU A 16 0.10 13.29 -4.80
CA LEU A 16 1.06 13.38 -3.71
C LEU A 16 2.44 12.82 -4.08
N ALA A 17 2.52 11.92 -5.06
CA ALA A 17 3.80 11.38 -5.52
C ALA A 17 4.70 12.48 -6.11
N VAL A 18 4.13 13.54 -6.68
CA VAL A 18 4.88 14.69 -7.23
C VAL A 18 5.65 15.45 -6.16
N LYS A 19 5.22 15.37 -4.89
CA LYS A 19 5.91 16.04 -3.78
C LYS A 19 7.12 15.25 -3.27
N LEU A 20 7.26 13.98 -3.63
CA LEU A 20 8.35 13.13 -3.16
C LEU A 20 9.60 13.29 -4.06
N PRO A 21 10.81 13.25 -3.48
CA PRO A 21 12.03 13.26 -4.28
C PRO A 21 12.12 11.98 -5.12
N ARG A 22 12.70 12.06 -6.32
CA ARG A 22 12.78 10.90 -7.24
C ARG A 22 13.50 9.67 -6.66
N ASN A 23 14.36 9.87 -5.66
CA ASN A 23 15.11 8.81 -4.98
C ASN A 23 14.47 8.41 -3.64
N ASP A 24 13.18 8.71 -3.43
CA ASP A 24 12.47 8.33 -2.21
C ASP A 24 12.24 6.81 -2.14
N ILE A 25 12.41 6.25 -0.94
CA ILE A 25 12.21 4.81 -0.68
C ILE A 25 10.77 4.36 -0.98
N ALA A 26 9.79 5.26 -0.88
CA ALA A 26 8.40 4.99 -1.20
C ALA A 26 8.22 4.50 -2.64
N PHE A 27 9.02 4.99 -3.59
CA PHE A 27 8.99 4.52 -4.98
C PHE A 27 9.51 3.09 -5.11
N SER A 28 10.62 2.76 -4.45
CA SER A 28 11.15 1.40 -4.46
C SER A 28 10.19 0.41 -3.79
N VAL A 29 9.59 0.78 -2.66
CA VAL A 29 8.56 -0.05 -1.99
C VAL A 29 7.35 -0.24 -2.92
N ASN A 30 6.91 0.82 -3.60
CA ASN A 30 5.81 0.76 -4.53
C ASN A 30 6.08 -0.20 -5.69
N GLU A 31 7.24 -0.08 -6.35
CA GLU A 31 7.63 -0.94 -7.48
C GLU A 31 7.71 -2.42 -7.06
N VAL A 32 8.34 -2.70 -5.92
CA VAL A 32 8.44 -4.06 -5.38
C VAL A 32 7.05 -4.64 -5.14
N VAL A 33 6.15 -3.90 -4.49
CA VAL A 33 4.80 -4.41 -4.19
C VAL A 33 3.92 -4.55 -5.44
N GLU A 34 4.05 -3.66 -6.42
CA GLU A 34 3.31 -3.77 -7.69
C GLU A 34 3.82 -4.90 -8.59
N SER A 35 5.09 -5.31 -8.45
CA SER A 35 5.64 -6.46 -9.19
C SER A 35 5.08 -7.83 -8.72
N ILE A 36 4.45 -7.87 -7.55
CA ILE A 36 3.89 -9.12 -6.99
C ILE A 36 2.59 -9.49 -7.72
N PRO A 37 2.47 -10.72 -8.24
CA PRO A 37 1.27 -11.17 -8.93
C PRO A 37 0.04 -11.15 -8.01
N GLY A 38 -1.13 -10.90 -8.61
CA GLY A 38 -2.39 -10.82 -7.88
C GLY A 38 -2.72 -12.10 -7.09
N GLU A 39 -2.34 -13.27 -7.64
CA GLU A 39 -2.59 -14.57 -7.01
C GLU A 39 -1.93 -14.70 -5.63
N ALA A 40 -0.79 -14.04 -5.41
CA ALA A 40 -0.09 -14.07 -4.12
C ALA A 40 -0.92 -13.43 -2.99
N PHE A 41 -1.92 -12.61 -3.33
CA PHE A 41 -2.80 -11.97 -2.37
C PHE A 41 -4.10 -12.76 -2.11
N GLU A 42 -4.37 -13.85 -2.83
CA GLU A 42 -5.59 -14.63 -2.67
C GLU A 42 -5.73 -15.22 -1.26
N ALA A 43 -4.62 -15.55 -0.62
CA ALA A 43 -4.58 -16.04 0.76
C ALA A 43 -5.19 -15.04 1.78
N PHE A 44 -5.25 -13.74 1.44
CA PHE A 44 -5.85 -12.71 2.30
C PHE A 44 -7.33 -12.48 2.02
N VAL A 45 -7.91 -13.16 1.01
CA VAL A 45 -9.34 -13.04 0.69
C VAL A 45 -10.15 -13.69 1.81
N ARG A 46 -10.99 -12.89 2.46
CA ARG A 46 -11.97 -13.38 3.43
C ARG A 46 -13.34 -13.54 2.78
N GLN A 47 -13.99 -14.67 3.09
CA GLN A 47 -15.37 -14.98 2.68
C GLN A 47 -16.40 -14.17 3.47
N THR A 48 -16.04 -13.76 4.70
CA THR A 48 -16.92 -13.02 5.61
C THR A 48 -16.22 -11.75 6.10
N GLY A 49 -17.02 -10.71 6.36
CA GLY A 49 -16.54 -9.39 6.79
C GLY A 49 -16.29 -8.42 5.64
N CYS A 50 -16.11 -7.15 5.99
CA CYS A 50 -15.82 -6.07 5.03
C CYS A 50 -14.39 -5.58 5.25
N PRO A 51 -13.40 -6.01 4.44
CA PRO A 51 -12.05 -5.50 4.56
C PRO A 51 -12.03 -3.99 4.27
N ALA A 52 -11.38 -3.23 5.14
CA ALA A 52 -11.28 -1.78 5.02
C ALA A 52 -10.38 -1.36 3.84
N TYR A 53 -9.33 -2.14 3.57
CA TYR A 53 -8.28 -1.81 2.60
C TYR A 53 -7.93 -3.00 1.71
N HIS A 54 -7.28 -2.72 0.57
CA HIS A 54 -6.70 -3.75 -0.30
C HIS A 54 -5.36 -4.24 0.28
N PRO A 55 -5.05 -5.56 0.27
CA PRO A 55 -3.79 -6.09 0.83
C PRO A 55 -2.54 -5.42 0.24
N ARG A 56 -2.57 -5.16 -1.07
CA ARG A 56 -1.49 -4.43 -1.77
C ARG A 56 -1.21 -3.05 -1.18
N MET A 57 -2.26 -2.28 -0.88
CA MET A 57 -2.13 -0.96 -0.25
C MET A 57 -1.55 -1.09 1.16
N MET A 58 -2.07 -2.04 1.94
CA MET A 58 -1.63 -2.27 3.31
C MET A 58 -0.15 -2.70 3.37
N MET A 59 0.28 -3.54 2.44
CA MET A 59 1.66 -4.01 2.35
C MET A 59 2.64 -2.86 2.08
N LYS A 60 2.28 -1.91 1.22
CA LYS A 60 3.12 -0.70 0.97
C LYS A 60 3.32 0.12 2.24
N ILE A 61 2.25 0.31 3.03
CA ILE A 61 2.31 1.06 4.29
C ILE A 61 3.26 0.36 5.26
N ILE A 62 3.05 -0.94 5.51
CA ILE A 62 3.87 -1.71 6.46
C ILE A 62 5.35 -1.69 6.06
N LEU A 63 5.66 -1.96 4.79
CA LEU A 63 7.03 -1.97 4.31
C LEU A 63 7.69 -0.59 4.40
N CYS A 64 7.00 0.47 4.01
CA CYS A 64 7.51 1.84 4.11
C CYS A 64 7.76 2.28 5.57
N SER A 65 6.93 1.84 6.51
CA SER A 65 7.17 2.06 7.95
C SER A 65 8.38 1.28 8.45
N TYR A 66 8.55 0.04 8.00
CA TYR A 66 9.66 -0.81 8.41
C TYR A 66 10.99 -0.28 7.88
N THR A 67 11.03 0.32 6.70
CA THR A 67 12.24 1.02 6.22
C THR A 67 12.63 2.21 7.10
N GLN A 68 11.67 2.76 7.85
CA GLN A 68 11.88 3.87 8.81
C GLN A 68 12.04 3.37 10.26
N SER A 69 12.22 2.06 10.48
CA SER A 69 12.30 1.45 11.81
C SER A 69 11.07 1.68 12.69
N VAL A 70 9.90 1.91 12.09
CA VAL A 70 8.62 2.01 12.79
C VAL A 70 7.90 0.66 12.68
N PHE A 71 7.93 -0.11 13.78
CA PHE A 71 7.36 -1.47 13.81
C PHE A 71 6.02 -1.56 14.54
N SER A 72 5.69 -0.57 15.37
CA SER A 72 4.46 -0.58 16.16
C SER A 72 3.27 -0.20 15.29
N GLY A 73 2.26 -1.05 15.21
CA GLY A 73 1.01 -0.74 14.48
C GLY A 73 0.39 0.59 14.91
N ARG A 74 0.42 0.91 16.21
CA ARG A 74 -0.08 2.19 16.75
C ARG A 74 0.74 3.41 16.32
N LYS A 75 1.98 3.22 15.86
CA LYS A 75 2.83 4.30 15.33
C LYS A 75 2.73 4.41 13.80
N ILE A 76 2.16 3.39 13.14
CA ILE A 76 1.99 3.33 11.68
C ILE A 76 0.63 3.92 11.29
N GLU A 77 -0.40 3.74 12.13
CA GLU A 77 -1.69 4.44 12.06
C GLU A 77 -1.52 5.96 12.22
#